data_AF-A0A015JKI6-F1
#
_entry.id   AF-A0A015JKI6-F1
#
_cell.length_a   1.000
_cell.length_b   1.000
_cell.length_c   1.000
_cell.angle_alpha   90.00
_cell.angle_beta   90.00
_cell.angle_gamma   90.00
#
_symmetry.space_group_name_H-M   'P 1'
#
loop_
_entity.id
_entity.type
_entity.pdbx_description
1 polymer ?
#
loop_
_entity_poly.entity_id
_entity_poly.type
_entity_poly.pdbx_seq_one_letter_code
_entity_poly.pdbx_strand_id
1 'polypeptide(L)' 'MTKTSKVCNQEIDLDNLNLERSYTLEKFEYINSQLKNFTLEINRYSVNFFELDENGKLVLITKTRIPCIREAIVAEIAA' A
#
# COMPACT_ATOMS: atom_id res chain seq x y z
N MET A 1 4.24 12.76 -26.38
CA MET A 1 4.83 13.54 -25.26
C MET A 1 5.11 12.60 -24.11
N THR A 2 6.31 12.06 -24.07
CA THR A 2 6.85 11.28 -22.95
C THR A 2 7.06 12.26 -21.81
N LYS A 3 6.14 12.27 -20.85
CA LYS A 3 6.33 12.99 -19.58
C LYS A 3 7.44 12.21 -18.89
N THR A 4 8.68 12.66 -19.03
CA THR A 4 9.76 12.28 -18.14
C THR A 4 9.34 12.79 -16.77
N SER A 5 8.62 11.95 -16.04
CA SER A 5 8.40 12.16 -14.62
C SER A 5 9.77 12.43 -14.05
N LYS A 6 9.94 13.63 -13.51
CA LYS A 6 11.11 14.02 -12.73
C LYS A 6 11.05 13.10 -11.52
N VAL A 7 11.54 11.87 -11.67
CA VAL A 7 11.72 10.93 -10.59
C VAL A 7 12.63 11.67 -9.64
N CYS A 8 12.04 12.17 -8.55
CA CYS A 8 12.83 12.68 -7.45
C CYS A 8 13.71 11.50 -7.05
N ASN A 9 15.01 11.57 -7.38
CA ASN A 9 16.05 10.58 -7.09
C ASN A 9 16.29 10.36 -5.57
N GLN A 10 15.29 10.63 -4.73
CA GLN A 10 15.23 10.03 -3.41
C GLN A 10 14.86 8.57 -3.62
N GLU A 11 15.92 7.77 -3.73
CA GLU A 11 15.86 6.33 -3.55
C GLU A 11 15.02 6.05 -2.30
N ILE A 12 13.90 5.36 -2.49
CA ILE A 12 13.01 5.02 -1.39
C ILE A 12 13.66 3.85 -0.68
N ASP A 13 14.12 4.10 0.55
CA ASP A 13 14.56 3.04 1.45
C ASP A 13 13.33 2.20 1.85
N LEU A 14 13.26 0.99 1.30
CA LEU A 14 12.16 0.05 1.57
C LEU A 14 12.22 -0.50 3.00
N ASP A 15 13.43 -0.65 3.57
CA ASP A 15 13.62 -1.19 4.91
C ASP A 15 13.22 -0.15 5.98
N ASN A 16 13.36 1.14 5.67
CA ASN A 16 12.99 2.26 6.54
C ASN A 16 11.77 3.06 6.02
N LEU A 17 10.77 2.36 5.47
CA LEU A 17 9.56 2.98 4.94
C LEU A 17 8.75 3.68 6.04
N ASN A 18 8.48 4.98 5.88
CA ASN A 18 7.67 5.74 6.83
C ASN A 18 6.18 5.72 6.44
N LEU A 19 5.41 4.86 7.10
CA LEU A 19 3.96 4.68 6.84
C LEU A 19 3.10 5.90 7.25
N GLU A 20 3.62 6.82 8.06
CA GLU A 20 2.87 8.02 8.47
C GLU A 20 2.91 9.14 7.44
N ARG A 21 3.85 9.06 6.48
CA ARG A 21 4.04 10.03 5.40
C ARG A 21 3.07 9.76 4.24
N SER A 22 2.62 10.83 3.58
CA SER A 22 1.93 10.74 2.29
C SER A 22 2.91 10.52 1.13
N TYR A 23 2.60 9.54 0.30
CA TYR A 23 3.30 9.19 -0.93
C TYR A 23 2.47 9.63 -2.14
N THR A 24 3.17 10.03 -3.20
CA THR A 24 2.53 10.24 -4.50
C THR A 24 2.20 8.90 -5.13
N LEU A 25 1.23 8.89 -6.05
CA LEU A 25 0.86 7.69 -6.81
C LEU A 25 2.07 7.02 -7.47
N GLU A 26 2.97 7.80 -8.07
CA GLU A 26 4.20 7.29 -8.68
C GLU A 26 5.11 6.57 -7.68
N LYS A 27 5.29 7.12 -6.47
CA LYS A 27 6.10 6.47 -5.43
C LYS A 27 5.44 5.21 -4.91
N PHE A 28 4.12 5.23 -4.75
CA PHE A 28 3.35 4.05 -4.38
C PHE A 28 3.48 2.92 -5.41
N GLU A 29 3.30 3.23 -6.70
CA GLU A 29 3.46 2.26 -7.78
C GLU A 29 4.87 1.70 -7.82
N TYR A 30 5.88 2.56 -7.63
CA TYR A 30 7.26 2.14 -7.52
C TYR A 30 7.48 1.16 -6.36
N ILE A 31 7.06 1.51 -5.14
CA ILE A 31 7.19 0.64 -3.94
C ILE A 31 6.54 -0.72 -4.20
N ASN A 32 5.29 -0.73 -4.65
CA ASN A 32 4.57 -1.97 -4.92
C ASN A 32 5.18 -2.80 -6.07
N SER A 33 5.84 -2.17 -7.04
CA SER A 33 6.59 -2.88 -8.07
C SER A 33 7.80 -3.62 -7.49
N GLN A 34 8.49 -3.04 -6.50
CA GLN A 34 9.64 -3.67 -5.85
C GLN A 34 9.20 -4.86 -4.99
N LEU A 35 8.08 -4.73 -4.28
CA LEU A 35 7.52 -5.80 -3.43
C LEU A 35 7.11 -7.07 -4.20
N LYS A 36 7.04 -7.04 -5.54
CA LYS A 36 6.83 -8.25 -6.35
C LYS A 36 8.04 -9.19 -6.33
N ASN A 37 9.24 -8.63 -6.15
CA ASN A 37 10.50 -9.36 -6.20
C ASN A 37 11.18 -9.43 -4.82
N PHE A 38 10.71 -8.65 -3.85
CA PHE A 38 11.26 -8.54 -2.51
C PHE A 38 10.16 -8.65 -1.46
N THR A 39 10.37 -9.50 -0.46
CA THR A 39 9.46 -9.61 0.69
C THR A 39 9.93 -8.64 1.77
N LEU A 40 9.19 -7.56 1.97
CA LEU A 40 9.45 -6.63 3.07
C LEU A 40 8.87 -7.20 4.38
N GLU A 41 9.63 -7.16 5.47
CA GLU A 41 9.17 -7.61 6.79
C GLU A 41 8.96 -6.42 7.72
N ILE A 42 7.72 -6.14 8.09
CA ILE A 42 7.35 -5.07 9.03
C ILE A 42 6.74 -5.72 10.27
N ASN A 43 7.30 -5.45 11.45
CA ASN A 43 6.81 -6.00 12.73
C ASN A 43 6.65 -7.53 12.71
N ARG A 44 7.57 -8.25 12.06
CA ARG A 44 7.54 -9.71 11.85
C ARG A 44 6.45 -10.24 10.91
N TYR A 45 5.81 -9.36 10.15
CA TYR A 45 4.85 -9.72 9.11
C TYR A 45 5.44 -9.45 7.74
N SER A 46 5.36 -10.44 6.86
CA SER A 46 5.68 -10.27 5.45
C SER A 46 4.63 -9.41 4.74
N VAL A 47 5.11 -8.37 4.07
CA VAL A 47 4.31 -7.39 3.34
C VAL A 47 4.65 -7.53 1.86
N ASN A 48 3.65 -7.94 1.09
CA ASN A 48 3.79 -8.14 -0.36
C ASN A 48 3.15 -7.02 -1.18
N PHE A 49 2.31 -6.18 -0.55
CA PHE A 49 1.63 -5.07 -1.21
C PHE A 49 1.08 -4.07 -0.18
N PHE A 50 1.03 -2.80 -0.56
CA PHE A 50 0.37 -1.72 0.16
C PHE A 50 -0.83 -1.18 -0.61
N GLU A 51 -1.84 -0.70 0.11
CA GLU A 51 -2.86 0.21 -0.40
C GLU A 51 -2.46 1.67 -0.16
N LEU A 52 -2.99 2.59 -0.97
CA LEU A 52 -2.89 4.02 -0.74
C LEU A 52 -4.22 4.49 -0.14
N ASP A 53 -4.19 5.14 1.02
CA ASP A 53 -5.41 5.74 1.58
C ASP A 53 -5.77 7.07 0.89
N GLU A 54 -6.91 7.66 1.28
CA GLU A 54 -7.39 8.94 0.78
C GLU A 54 -6.41 10.12 1.04
N ASN A 55 -5.52 9.98 2.02
CA ASN A 55 -4.51 10.97 2.40
C ASN A 55 -3.14 10.68 1.73
N GLY A 56 -3.07 9.65 0.90
CA GLY A 56 -1.84 9.21 0.23
C GLY A 56 -0.90 8.39 1.11
N LYS A 57 -1.30 7.96 2.31
CA LYS A 57 -0.49 7.13 3.19
C LYS A 57 -0.53 5.67 2.77
N LEU A 58 0.57 4.96 3.04
CA LEU A 58 0.68 3.53 2.76
C LEU A 58 0.01 2.74 3.87
N VAL A 59 -0.96 1.91 3.49
CA VAL A 59 -1.68 1.05 4.41
C VAL A 59 -1.37 -0.40 4.12
N LEU A 60 -0.95 -1.11 5.16
CA LEU A 60 -0.69 -2.53 5.13
C LEU A 60 -1.99 -3.30 4.89
N ILE A 61 -2.03 -4.09 3.81
CA ILE A 61 -3.03 -5.14 3.67
C ILE A 61 -2.49 -6.40 4.32
N THR A 62 -2.69 -6.55 5.62
CA THR A 62 -2.54 -7.86 6.24
C THR A 62 -3.75 -8.71 5.85
N LYS A 63 -3.56 -10.01 5.63
CA LYS A 63 -4.68 -10.96 5.37
C LYS A 63 -5.73 -10.95 6.49
N THR A 64 -5.40 -10.40 7.66
CA THR A 64 -6.30 -10.17 8.80
C THR A 64 -7.15 -8.90 8.68
N ARG A 65 -6.95 -8.04 7.69
CA ARG A 65 -7.88 -6.96 7.34
C ARG A 65 -9.06 -7.50 6.54
N ILE A 66 -9.67 -8.58 7.04
CA ILE A 66 -11.10 -8.76 6.94
C ILE A 66 -11.61 -7.99 8.16
N PRO A 67 -11.99 -6.71 8.04
CA PRO A 67 -12.87 -6.19 9.06
C PRO A 67 -14.11 -7.08 8.99
N CYS A 68 -14.68 -7.42 10.13
CA CYS A 68 -15.86 -8.27 10.31
C CYS A 68 -17.14 -7.63 9.69
N ILE A 69 -17.03 -7.13 8.47
CA ILE A 69 -18.03 -6.47 7.63
C ILE A 69 -18.33 -7.41 6.44
N ARG A 70 -18.35 -8.72 6.71
CA ARG A 70 -19.06 -9.66 5.82
C ARG A 70 -20.45 -9.96 6.38
N GLU A 71 -20.70 -9.77 7.67
CA GLU A 71 -22.05 -9.91 8.22
C GLU A 71 -23.01 -8.75 7.88
N ALA A 72 -22.51 -7.55 7.53
CA ALA A 72 -23.38 -6.38 7.29
C ALA A 72 -23.98 -6.29 5.87
N ILE A 73 -23.37 -6.93 4.86
CA ILE A 73 -23.81 -6.77 3.44
C ILE A 73 -24.89 -7.80 3.07
N VAL A 74 -25.08 -8.86 3.86
CA VAL A 74 -26.11 -9.88 3.59
C VAL A 74 -27.52 -9.41 3.99
N ALA A 75 -27.65 -8.41 4.87
CA ALA A 75 -28.94 -7.95 5.36
C ALA A 75 -29.68 -6.98 4.40
N GLU A 76 -28.98 -6.33 3.46
CA GLU A 76 -29.58 -5.27 2.63
C GLU A 76 -30.02 -5.74 1.23
N ILE A 77 -29.63 -6.95 0.80
CA ILE A 77 -30.12 -7.53 -0.47
C ILE A 77 -31.48 -8.24 -0.28
N ALA A 78 -31.99 -8.33 0.95
CA ALA A 78 -33.23 -9.04 1.29
C ALA A 78 -34.33 -8.15 1.90
N ALA A 79 -34.21 -6.81 1.85
CA ALA A 79 -35.24 -5.87 2.31
C ALA A 79 -36.02 -5.25 1.15
#